data_AF-A0A6M5IX47-F1
#
_entry.id   AF-A0A6M5IX47-F1
#
_cell.length_a   1.000
_cell.length_b   1.000
_cell.length_c   1.000
_cell.angle_alpha   90.00
_cell.angle_beta   90.00
_cell.angle_gamma   90.00
#
_symmetry.space_group_name_H-M   'P 1'
#
loop_
_entity.id
_entity.type
_entity.pdbx_description
1 polymer ?
#
loop_
_entity_poly.entity_id
_entity_poly.type
_entity_poly.pdbx_seq_one_letter_code
_entity_poly.pdbx_strand_id
1 'polypeptide(L)'
;MDKYPIDPTKRRRLEALIRIIDIIVYGAVFLGGVYALIFTPNTVTTELAGWEWLVPVWSGFLLVGGALGFVGRVSRYWILETPADVAAVVGILIYFVVLGRTAFTSVTAAVASVLVFIAMLMMLRRYVELQIFGSDPSHKDFQSRLADALRRRTSNVAPRKE
;
A
#
# COMPACT_ATOMS: atom_id res chain seq x y z
N MET A 1 -31.90 -9.87 6.73
CA MET A 1 -31.85 -10.49 8.07
C MET A 1 -30.49 -11.14 8.24
N ASP A 2 -29.55 -10.50 8.96
CA ASP A 2 -28.25 -11.12 9.27
C ASP A 2 -28.47 -12.16 10.40
N LYS A 3 -28.21 -13.43 10.10
CA LYS A 3 -28.53 -14.55 11.00
C LYS A 3 -27.65 -14.61 12.26
N TYR A 4 -26.54 -13.86 12.31
CA TYR A 4 -25.65 -13.76 13.48
C TYR A 4 -24.87 -12.43 13.51
N PRO A 5 -25.28 -11.42 14.30
CA PRO A 5 -24.48 -10.22 14.49
C PRO A 5 -23.18 -10.57 15.22
N ILE A 6 -22.04 -10.19 14.62
CA ILE A 6 -20.73 -10.32 15.28
C ILE A 6 -20.71 -9.36 16.48
N ASP A 7 -20.27 -9.85 17.64
CA ASP A 7 -20.09 -9.05 18.85
C ASP A 7 -19.33 -7.73 18.53
N PRO A 8 -19.87 -6.55 18.90
CA PRO A 8 -19.25 -5.25 18.63
C PRO A 8 -17.80 -5.13 19.13
N THR A 9 -17.47 -5.78 20.24
CA THR A 9 -16.13 -5.81 20.82
C THR A 9 -15.17 -6.64 19.96
N LYS A 10 -15.64 -7.81 19.51
CA LYS A 10 -14.87 -8.68 18.60
C LYS A 10 -14.60 -7.97 17.28
N ARG A 11 -15.60 -7.26 16.75
CA ARG A 11 -15.47 -6.43 15.54
C ARG A 11 -14.40 -5.35 15.71
N ARG A 12 -14.46 -4.55 16.77
CA ARG A 12 -13.47 -3.48 17.05
C ARG A 12 -12.04 -4.02 17.14
N ARG A 13 -11.85 -5.22 17.72
CA ARG A 13 -10.53 -5.86 17.81
C ARG A 13 -10.00 -6.28 16.44
N LEU A 14 -10.83 -6.91 15.62
CA LEU A 14 -10.44 -7.32 14.26
C LEU A 14 -10.12 -6.10 13.38
N GLU A 15 -10.91 -5.04 13.50
CA GLU A 15 -10.67 -3.77 12.83
C GLU A 15 -9.33 -3.12 13.25
N ALA A 16 -9.02 -3.14 14.55
CA ALA A 16 -7.72 -2.67 15.05
C ALA A 16 -6.55 -3.55 14.54
N LEU A 17 -6.76 -4.86 14.45
CA LEU A 17 -5.75 -5.78 13.92
C LEU A 17 -5.46 -5.51 12.44
N ILE A 18 -6.49 -5.32 11.62
CA ILE A 18 -6.33 -4.95 10.19
C ILE A 18 -5.50 -3.68 10.08
N ARG A 19 -5.81 -2.67 10.90
CA ARG A 19 -5.05 -1.42 10.91
C ARG A 19 -3.57 -1.62 11.24
N ILE A 20 -3.26 -2.46 12.24
CA ILE A 20 -1.87 -2.76 12.61
C ILE A 20 -1.15 -3.45 11.45
N ILE A 21 -1.82 -4.40 10.80
CA ILE A 21 -1.26 -5.09 9.63
C ILE A 21 -0.96 -4.09 8.51
N ASP A 22 -1.90 -3.20 8.17
CA ASP A 22 -1.68 -2.19 7.14
C ASP A 22 -0.48 -1.28 7.47
N ILE A 23 -0.37 -0.83 8.74
CA ILE A 23 0.76 -0.02 9.21
C ILE A 23 2.09 -0.77 9.03
N ILE A 24 2.14 -2.05 9.39
CA ILE A 24 3.32 -2.89 9.22
C ILE A 24 3.66 -3.04 7.73
N VAL A 25 2.68 -3.27 6.87
CA VAL A 25 2.87 -3.41 5.42
C VAL A 25 3.46 -2.11 4.84
N TYR A 26 2.87 -0.95 5.14
CA TYR A 26 3.42 0.33 4.68
C TYR A 26 4.84 0.58 5.22
N GLY A 27 5.09 0.23 6.48
CA GLY A 27 6.42 0.29 7.08
C GLY A 27 7.44 -0.60 6.35
N ALA A 28 7.05 -1.83 6.01
CA ALA A 28 7.91 -2.76 5.26
C ALA A 28 8.21 -2.24 3.85
N VAL A 29 7.23 -1.65 3.17
CA VAL A 29 7.41 -1.01 1.85
C VAL A 29 8.37 0.17 1.95
N PHE A 30 8.20 1.03 2.96
CA PHE A 30 9.10 2.15 3.20
C PHE A 30 10.54 1.66 3.43
N LEU A 31 10.72 0.67 4.32
CA LEU A 31 12.04 0.08 4.58
C LEU A 31 12.63 -0.55 3.32
N GLY A 32 11.81 -1.22 2.49
CA GLY A 32 12.22 -1.72 1.18
C GLY A 32 12.77 -0.61 0.27
N GLY A 33 12.11 0.56 0.25
CA GLY A 33 12.59 1.74 -0.46
C GLY A 33 13.91 2.30 0.09
N VAL A 34 14.09 2.31 1.42
CA VAL A 34 15.36 2.72 2.05
C VAL A 34 16.49 1.77 1.65
N TYR A 35 16.24 0.46 1.71
CA TYR A 35 17.22 -0.54 1.30
C TYR A 35 17.56 -0.45 -0.19
N ALA A 36 16.56 -0.22 -1.04
CA ALA A 36 16.79 0.01 -2.47
C ALA A 36 17.69 1.24 -2.69
N LEU A 37 17.47 2.33 -1.97
CA LEU A 37 18.26 3.55 -2.15
C LEU A 37 19.71 3.41 -1.67
N ILE A 38 19.93 2.72 -0.55
CA ILE A 38 21.26 2.67 0.12
C ILE A 38 22.07 1.44 -0.30
N PHE A 39 21.39 0.33 -0.63
CA PHE A 39 22.00 -0.98 -0.81
C PHE A 39 21.45 -1.69 -2.05
N THR A 40 21.45 -1.03 -3.22
CA THR A 40 21.17 -1.72 -4.48
C THR A 40 22.38 -2.60 -4.87
N PRO A 41 22.23 -3.94 -4.99
CA PRO A 41 23.34 -4.82 -5.35
C PRO A 41 23.85 -4.57 -6.78
N ASN A 42 25.14 -4.82 -7.01
CA ASN A 42 25.75 -4.68 -8.35
C ASN A 42 25.09 -5.55 -9.43
N THR A 43 24.48 -6.67 -9.04
CA THR A 43 23.71 -7.51 -9.98
C THR A 43 22.53 -6.75 -10.58
N VAL A 44 21.89 -5.90 -9.80
CA VAL A 44 20.74 -5.08 -10.22
C VAL A 44 21.19 -3.95 -11.14
N THR A 45 22.29 -3.26 -10.78
CA THR A 45 22.82 -2.19 -11.63
C THR A 45 23.34 -2.73 -12.97
N THR A 46 23.91 -3.93 -12.98
CA THR A 46 24.36 -4.60 -14.21
C THR A 46 23.19 -5.00 -15.11
N GLU A 47 22.11 -5.54 -14.55
CA GLU A 47 20.87 -5.85 -15.31
C GLU A 47 20.20 -4.58 -15.86
N LEU A 48 20.36 -3.45 -15.17
CA LEU A 48 19.83 -2.15 -15.56
C LEU A 48 20.68 -1.42 -16.59
N ALA A 49 21.76 -1.99 -17.14
CA ALA A 49 22.74 -1.34 -18.04
C ALA A 49 22.17 -0.16 -18.89
N GLY A 50 22.43 1.08 -18.45
CA GLY A 50 21.96 2.32 -19.11
C GLY A 50 20.68 2.96 -18.55
N TRP A 51 20.01 2.31 -17.59
CA TRP A 51 18.75 2.69 -16.96
C TRP A 51 18.85 2.82 -15.43
N GLU A 52 20.05 3.09 -14.91
CA GLU A 52 20.31 3.20 -13.46
C GLU A 52 19.44 4.27 -12.77
N TRP A 53 18.97 5.27 -13.52
CA TRP A 53 18.01 6.26 -13.05
C TRP A 53 16.67 5.65 -12.59
N LEU A 54 16.35 4.43 -13.00
CA LEU A 54 15.18 3.71 -12.50
C LEU A 54 15.31 3.34 -11.02
N VAL A 55 16.53 3.18 -10.48
CA VAL A 55 16.75 2.86 -9.06
C VAL A 55 16.23 3.95 -8.13
N PRO A 56 16.59 5.24 -8.27
CA PRO A 56 16.04 6.29 -7.43
C PRO A 56 14.55 6.52 -7.68
N VAL A 57 14.04 6.32 -8.91
CA VAL A 57 12.60 6.43 -9.20
C VAL A 57 11.81 5.32 -8.48
N TRP A 58 12.26 4.08 -8.61
CA TRP A 58 11.71 2.92 -7.92
C TRP A 58 11.73 3.10 -6.41
N SER A 59 12.89 3.47 -5.86
CA SER A 59 13.06 3.74 -4.42
C SER A 59 12.16 4.88 -3.98
N GLY A 60 12.03 5.94 -4.78
CA GLY A 60 11.16 7.08 -4.52
C GLY A 60 9.70 6.67 -4.41
N PHE A 61 9.20 5.82 -5.32
CA PHE A 61 7.83 5.29 -5.24
C PHE A 61 7.59 4.47 -3.97
N LEU A 62 8.53 3.60 -3.58
CA LEU A 62 8.43 2.82 -2.34
C LEU A 62 8.51 3.71 -1.09
N LEU A 63 9.40 4.69 -1.07
CA LEU A 63 9.57 5.61 0.06
C LEU A 63 8.34 6.49 0.23
N VAL A 64 7.88 7.14 -0.85
CA VAL A 64 6.71 8.02 -0.80
C VAL A 64 5.45 7.21 -0.51
N GLY A 65 5.24 6.09 -1.19
CA GLY A 65 4.09 5.21 -0.96
C GLY A 65 4.06 4.65 0.45
N GLY A 66 5.18 4.09 0.93
CA GLY A 66 5.30 3.55 2.28
C GLY A 66 5.14 4.63 3.36
N ALA A 67 5.79 5.78 3.22
CA ALA A 67 5.71 6.86 4.21
C ALA A 67 4.31 7.49 4.26
N LEU A 68 3.72 7.84 3.12
CA LEU A 68 2.38 8.42 3.06
C LEU A 68 1.32 7.44 3.53
N GLY A 69 1.45 6.16 3.18
CA GLY A 69 0.53 5.11 3.64
C GLY A 69 0.63 4.88 5.15
N PHE A 70 1.86 4.83 5.68
CA PHE A 70 2.11 4.71 7.11
C PHE A 70 1.51 5.89 7.87
N VAL A 71 1.86 7.13 7.47
CA VAL A 71 1.33 8.35 8.09
C VAL A 71 -0.18 8.42 7.94
N GLY A 72 -0.71 8.14 6.75
CA GLY A 72 -2.14 8.10 6.46
C GLY A 72 -2.87 7.14 7.38
N ARG A 73 -2.33 5.93 7.61
CA ARG A 73 -2.96 4.91 8.45
C ARG A 73 -2.85 5.21 9.95
N VAL A 74 -1.73 5.79 10.39
CA VAL A 74 -1.52 6.22 11.79
C VAL A 74 -2.41 7.44 12.13
N SER A 75 -2.50 8.40 11.22
CA SER A 75 -3.32 9.62 11.38
C SER A 75 -4.80 9.43 11.02
N ARG A 76 -5.11 8.37 10.26
CA ARG A 76 -6.42 8.08 9.65
C ARG A 76 -6.84 9.09 8.59
N TYR A 77 -5.91 9.75 7.90
CA TYR A 77 -6.24 10.66 6.79
C TYR A 77 -6.42 9.91 5.47
N TRP A 78 -7.67 9.87 4.98
CA TRP A 78 -8.05 9.13 3.76
C TRP A 78 -7.32 9.60 2.50
N ILE A 79 -7.11 10.91 2.38
CA ILE A 79 -6.47 11.51 1.21
C ILE A 79 -5.01 11.10 1.04
N LEU A 80 -4.33 10.69 2.12
CA LEU A 80 -2.93 10.25 2.06
C LEU A 80 -2.83 8.79 1.63
N GLU A 81 -3.77 7.93 2.07
CA GLU A 81 -3.74 6.49 1.79
C GLU A 81 -3.94 6.19 0.29
N THR A 82 -4.81 6.93 -0.40
CA THR A 82 -5.13 6.65 -1.82
C THR A 82 -3.93 6.83 -2.78
N PRO A 83 -3.22 7.98 -2.82
CA PRO A 83 -2.04 8.12 -3.65
C PRO A 83 -0.86 7.27 -3.13
N ALA A 84 -0.81 6.99 -1.82
CA ALA A 84 0.20 6.12 -1.23
C ALA A 84 0.11 4.68 -1.77
N ASP A 85 -1.10 4.11 -1.81
CA ASP A 85 -1.33 2.76 -2.33
C ASP A 85 -0.90 2.66 -3.80
N VAL A 86 -1.28 3.65 -4.63
CA VAL A 86 -0.89 3.69 -6.05
C VAL A 86 0.63 3.77 -6.19
N ALA A 87 1.28 4.69 -5.47
CA ALA A 87 2.73 4.85 -5.52
C ALA A 87 3.45 3.58 -5.08
N ALA A 88 3.02 2.96 -3.98
CA ALA A 88 3.61 1.73 -3.47
C ALA A 88 3.43 0.54 -4.43
N VAL A 89 2.24 0.37 -5.01
CA VAL A 89 1.96 -0.67 -6.00
C VAL A 89 2.84 -0.48 -7.24
N VAL A 90 2.94 0.74 -7.77
CA VAL A 90 3.83 1.04 -8.90
C VAL A 90 5.29 0.74 -8.56
N GLY A 91 5.76 1.13 -7.37
CA GLY A 91 7.10 0.79 -6.90
C GLY A 91 7.34 -0.72 -6.84
N ILE A 92 6.38 -1.49 -6.34
CA ILE A 92 6.50 -2.96 -6.30
C ILE A 92 6.45 -3.57 -7.72
N LEU A 93 5.66 -3.03 -8.64
CA LEU A 93 5.65 -3.52 -10.02
C LEU A 93 7.00 -3.31 -10.70
N ILE A 94 7.68 -2.18 -10.45
CA ILE A 94 9.04 -1.96 -10.95
C ILE A 94 10.01 -3.01 -10.39
N TYR A 95 9.87 -3.40 -9.12
CA TYR A 95 10.65 -4.51 -8.54
C TYR A 95 10.48 -5.79 -9.36
N PHE A 96 9.25 -6.20 -9.71
CA PHE A 96 9.03 -7.41 -10.50
C PHE A 96 9.52 -7.31 -11.94
N VAL A 97 9.46 -6.14 -12.55
CA VAL A 97 9.97 -5.93 -13.92
C VAL A 97 11.50 -5.98 -13.95
N VAL A 98 12.16 -5.30 -13.01
CA VAL A 98 13.63 -5.19 -12.97
C VAL A 98 14.28 -6.45 -12.40
N LEU A 99 13.72 -6.97 -11.31
CA LEU A 99 14.29 -8.08 -10.56
C LEU A 99 13.62 -9.41 -10.86
N GLY A 100 12.61 -9.48 -11.73
CA GLY A 100 11.89 -10.73 -12.02
C GLY A 100 12.79 -11.89 -12.46
N ARG A 101 13.90 -11.61 -13.14
CA ARG A 101 14.89 -12.63 -13.53
C ARG A 101 15.75 -13.12 -12.36
N THR A 102 16.09 -12.25 -11.43
CA THR A 102 16.93 -12.59 -10.26
C THR A 102 16.11 -13.04 -9.06
N ALA A 103 14.83 -12.68 -9.02
CA ALA A 103 13.84 -13.01 -7.99
C ALA A 103 13.70 -14.51 -7.72
N PHE A 104 13.99 -15.36 -8.71
CA PHE A 104 13.85 -16.82 -8.59
C PHE A 104 15.19 -17.57 -8.63
N THR A 105 16.32 -16.86 -8.49
CA THR A 105 17.66 -17.46 -8.52
C THR A 105 18.03 -18.19 -7.23
N SER A 106 17.37 -17.88 -6.12
CA SER A 106 17.55 -18.54 -4.82
C SER A 106 16.24 -18.67 -4.08
N VAL A 107 16.16 -19.64 -3.16
CA VAL A 107 15.00 -19.84 -2.28
C VAL A 107 14.69 -18.56 -1.49
N THR A 108 15.72 -17.88 -0.98
CA THR A 108 15.57 -16.62 -0.23
C THR A 108 14.97 -15.51 -1.09
N ALA A 109 15.43 -15.35 -2.34
CA ALA A 109 14.87 -14.36 -3.25
C ALA A 109 13.42 -14.67 -3.64
N ALA A 110 13.09 -15.97 -3.80
CA ALA A 110 11.73 -16.40 -4.12
C ALA A 110 10.77 -16.11 -2.96
N VAL A 111 11.18 -16.42 -1.72
CA VAL A 111 10.40 -16.09 -0.51
C VAL A 111 10.21 -14.58 -0.37
N ALA A 112 11.28 -13.79 -0.56
CA ALA A 112 11.19 -12.33 -0.52
C ALA A 112 10.20 -11.80 -1.57
N SER A 113 10.24 -12.34 -2.79
CA SER A 113 9.34 -11.95 -3.88
C SER A 113 7.88 -12.28 -3.55
N VAL A 114 7.61 -13.44 -2.95
CA VAL A 114 6.25 -13.81 -2.50
C VAL A 114 5.76 -12.85 -1.41
N LEU A 115 6.60 -12.50 -0.44
CA LEU A 115 6.23 -11.56 0.62
C LEU A 115 5.95 -10.16 0.07
N VAL A 116 6.76 -9.68 -0.89
CA VAL A 116 6.53 -8.42 -1.61
C VAL A 116 5.22 -8.47 -2.40
N PHE A 117 4.93 -9.60 -3.06
CA PHE A 117 3.66 -9.79 -3.77
C PHE A 117 2.46 -9.74 -2.80
N ILE A 118 2.55 -10.40 -1.65
CA ILE A 118 1.51 -10.35 -0.61
C ILE A 118 1.31 -8.91 -0.11
N ALA A 119 2.39 -8.16 0.12
CA ALA A 119 2.31 -6.75 0.51
C ALA A 119 1.56 -5.92 -0.56
N MET A 120 1.84 -6.16 -1.85
CA MET A 120 1.12 -5.52 -2.95
C MET A 120 -0.37 -5.85 -2.94
N LEU A 121 -0.75 -7.12 -2.74
CA LEU A 121 -2.15 -7.53 -2.66
C LEU A 121 -2.88 -6.88 -1.48
N MET A 122 -2.21 -6.74 -0.33
CA MET A 122 -2.77 -6.06 0.84
C MET A 122 -3.05 -4.57 0.55
N MET A 123 -2.14 -3.89 -0.14
CA MET A 123 -2.33 -2.49 -0.56
C MET A 123 -3.40 -2.36 -1.64
N LEU A 124 -3.48 -3.27 -2.60
CA LEU A 124 -4.56 -3.30 -3.59
C LEU A 124 -5.93 -3.50 -2.93
N ARG A 125 -6.03 -4.43 -1.98
CA ARG A 125 -7.25 -4.64 -1.19
C ARG A 125 -7.62 -3.36 -0.45
N ARG A 126 -6.65 -2.65 0.14
CA ARG A 126 -6.89 -1.38 0.82
C ARG A 126 -7.36 -0.29 -0.14
N TYR A 127 -6.70 -0.15 -1.29
CA TYR A 127 -7.08 0.80 -2.33
C TYR A 127 -8.53 0.59 -2.77
N VAL A 128 -8.94 -0.66 -3.02
CA VAL A 128 -10.33 -1.00 -3.39
C VAL A 128 -11.31 -0.62 -2.27
N GLU A 129 -10.99 -0.88 -1.00
CA GLU A 129 -11.83 -0.43 0.13
C GLU A 129 -11.97 1.10 0.17
N LEU A 130 -10.88 1.82 -0.07
CA LEU A 130 -10.90 3.29 -0.11
C LEU A 130 -11.77 3.81 -1.25
N GLN A 131 -11.71 3.20 -2.44
CA GLN A 131 -12.58 3.55 -3.57
C GLN A 131 -14.05 3.29 -3.25
N ILE A 132 -14.38 2.20 -2.54
CA ILE A 132 -15.74 1.93 -2.07
C ILE A 132 -16.22 3.02 -1.09
N PHE A 133 -15.35 3.59 -0.26
CA PHE A 133 -15.72 4.71 0.64
C PHE A 133 -15.78 6.07 -0.05
N GLY A 134 -14.98 6.27 -1.09
CA GLY A 134 -14.91 7.51 -1.85
C GLY A 134 -15.98 7.65 -2.94
N SER A 135 -16.64 6.54 -3.32
CA SER A 135 -17.68 6.50 -4.35
C SER A 135 -19.07 6.73 -3.76
N ASP A 136 -19.30 7.93 -3.21
CA ASP A 136 -20.66 8.38 -2.90
C ASP A 136 -21.25 9.06 -4.15
N PRO A 137 -22.26 8.47 -4.83
CA PRO A 137 -22.82 8.99 -6.08
C PRO A 137 -23.58 10.32 -5.92
N SER A 138 -23.77 10.80 -4.68
CA SER A 138 -24.51 12.02 -4.36
C SER A 138 -23.73 13.32 -4.59
N HIS A 139 -22.40 13.27 -4.69
CA HIS A 139 -21.55 14.48 -4.76
C HIS A 139 -21.10 14.79 -6.19
N LYS A 140 -21.58 15.90 -6.76
CA LYS A 140 -21.33 16.29 -8.15
C LYS A 140 -20.08 17.17 -8.37
N ASP A 141 -19.59 17.88 -7.35
CA ASP A 141 -18.49 18.86 -7.51
C ASP A 141 -17.16 18.39 -6.92
N PHE A 142 -16.05 18.61 -7.63
CA PHE A 142 -14.70 18.21 -7.20
C PHE A 142 -14.24 18.86 -5.88
N GLN A 143 -14.54 20.15 -5.68
CA GLN A 143 -14.20 20.86 -4.43
C GLN A 143 -14.94 20.27 -3.22
N SER A 144 -16.21 19.91 -3.37
CA SER A 144 -16.96 19.21 -2.32
C SER A 144 -16.37 17.83 -2.02
N ARG A 145 -15.96 17.08 -3.04
CA ARG A 145 -15.30 15.76 -2.89
C ARG A 145 -13.94 15.87 -2.20
N LEU A 146 -13.16 16.90 -2.51
CA LEU A 146 -11.85 17.13 -1.88
C LEU A 146 -12.00 17.60 -0.42
N ALA A 147 -12.92 18.51 -0.15
CA ALA A 147 -13.21 18.96 1.22
C ALA A 147 -13.72 17.82 2.10
N ASP A 148 -14.58 16.95 1.56
CA ASP A 148 -15.02 15.74 2.23
C ASP A 148 -13.87 14.74 2.43
N ALA A 149 -13.04 14.51 1.41
CA ALA A 149 -11.88 13.62 1.52
C ALA A 149 -10.87 14.08 2.58
N LEU A 150 -10.68 15.39 2.75
CA LEU A 150 -9.81 15.98 3.77
C LEU A 150 -10.40 15.85 5.18
N ARG A 151 -11.73 15.95 5.32
CA ARG A 151 -12.42 15.81 6.61
C ARG A 151 -12.67 14.35 7.01
N ARG A 152 -12.76 13.44 6.04
CA ARG A 152 -13.04 12.02 6.25
C ARG A 152 -11.85 11.33 6.90
N ARG A 153 -12.08 10.85 8.12
CA ARG A 153 -11.18 9.88 8.76
C ARG A 153 -11.45 8.48 8.23
N THR A 154 -10.39 7.72 7.98
CA THR A 154 -10.54 6.35 7.47
C THR A 154 -11.18 5.44 8.50
N SER A 155 -12.20 4.70 8.06
CA SER A 155 -12.69 3.53 8.77
C SER A 155 -11.72 2.36 8.56
N ASN A 156 -11.71 1.43 9.51
CA ASN A 156 -10.89 0.23 9.42
C ASN A 156 -11.42 -0.78 8.40
N VAL A 157 -12.74 -0.77 8.14
CA VAL A 157 -13.45 -1.66 7.19
C VAL A 157 -14.67 -0.95 6.59
N ALA A 158 -15.21 -1.54 5.53
CA ALA A 158 -16.40 -1.03 4.86
C ALA A 158 -17.66 -1.08 5.73
N PRO A 159 -18.46 0.01 5.78
CA PRO A 159 -19.78 -0.10 6.34
C PRO A 159 -20.60 -1.04 5.44
N ARG A 160 -21.13 -2.13 6.01
CA ARG A 160 -22.20 -2.88 5.35
C ARG A 160 -23.41 -1.95 5.26
N LYS A 161 -23.97 -1.79 4.06
CA LYS A 161 -25.32 -1.25 3.92
C LYS A 161 -26.28 -2.28 4.52
N GLU A 162 -26.99 -1.86 5.57
CA GLU A 162 -28.14 -2.57 6.12
C GLU A 162 -29.35 -2.44 5.19
#